data_AF-A0A074WGZ5-F1
#
_entry.id   AF-A0A074WGZ5-F1
#
_cell.length_a   1.000
_cell.length_b   1.000
_cell.length_c   1.000
_cell.angle_alpha   90.00
_cell.angle_beta   90.00
_cell.angle_gamma   90.00
#
_symmetry.space_group_name_H-M   'P 1'
#
loop_
_entity.id
_entity.type
_entity.pdbx_description
1 polymer ?
#
loop_
_entity_poly.entity_id
_entity_poly.type
_entity_poly.pdbx_seq_one_letter_code
_entity_poly.pdbx_strand_id
1 'polypeptide(L)'
;DSDYLNTIPDPRTPSPNPQRTSPAEDSQDPHPDLSIEVAMLSTKLINAINYQTNLDDSLQHSRHELEAARQRIAQLEQETQQHKFMISSGALVNKAEVDTLRQELTESQKQRDIAEKGRKEMEVELETLTSALFEEANTMVAAARKDTEAVERKNAQLRAQLNDTELLLASQQEQLQDLKSVMEKLTEDRDRDETDTIPRSSTAPSTPGVDSNKMSTMFDSLPFSPNATPFSDVPPDQPLRFSHLIVPIMRNDVVAYGDFADLLKSARAAAPNHSRNSSGISSSMFVASASSSSPNIPGSFSSGAAASPRETSFQSSVPPLKDSKFYKRCLVEDVEPTLRLDLAPGLSWLARRTVIGAVTGGTLIVEPFIPQSRFYRNAYACALCGESRRTEAHARRHRFRTSEDENAQRYPLCEFCLGRVRATGDFLGFLRMVRDGLWRASTEEDIKTAWEESVRLREKMFWSRLGGGVVPAI
;
A
#
# COMPACT_ATOMS: atom_id res chain seq x y z
N ASP A 1 -36.33 -44.46 -13.07
CA ASP A 1 -36.41 -45.88 -13.47
C ASP A 1 -36.21 -46.80 -12.28
N SER A 2 -37.24 -47.58 -11.96
CA SER A 2 -37.14 -48.99 -11.53
C SER A 2 -38.53 -49.44 -11.05
N ASP A 3 -39.33 -49.95 -11.99
CA ASP A 3 -40.57 -50.66 -11.66
C ASP A 3 -40.23 -51.91 -10.83
N TYR A 4 -40.61 -51.90 -9.54
CA TYR A 4 -40.61 -53.11 -8.74
C TYR A 4 -41.87 -53.92 -9.06
N LEU A 5 -41.72 -54.89 -9.97
CA LEU A 5 -42.75 -55.88 -10.31
C LEU A 5 -43.08 -56.73 -9.08
N ASN A 6 -44.20 -56.42 -8.43
CA ASN A 6 -44.68 -57.10 -7.25
C ASN A 6 -45.37 -58.41 -7.67
N THR A 7 -44.70 -59.55 -7.51
CA THR A 7 -45.12 -60.87 -8.03
C THR A 7 -45.70 -61.81 -6.97
N ILE A 8 -46.43 -61.27 -5.99
CA ILE A 8 -47.12 -62.04 -4.94
C ILE A 8 -48.60 -62.23 -5.35
N PRO A 9 -49.10 -63.47 -5.52
CA PRO A 9 -50.52 -63.72 -5.84
C PRO A 9 -51.46 -63.35 -4.67
N ASP A 10 -52.62 -62.76 -4.97
CA ASP A 10 -53.62 -62.40 -3.97
C ASP A 10 -54.32 -63.66 -3.38
N PRO A 11 -54.24 -63.91 -2.06
CA PRO A 11 -54.83 -65.08 -1.41
C PRO A 11 -56.38 -65.06 -1.35
N ARG A 12 -57.06 -64.05 -1.89
CA ARG A 12 -58.54 -63.95 -1.88
C ARG A 12 -59.24 -64.43 -3.15
N THR A 13 -58.55 -65.04 -4.10
CA THR A 13 -59.16 -65.54 -5.36
C THR A 13 -59.80 -66.94 -5.18
N PRO A 14 -61.12 -67.12 -5.40
CA PRO A 14 -61.76 -68.43 -5.27
C PRO A 14 -61.44 -69.36 -6.45
N SER A 15 -61.16 -70.64 -6.17
CA SER A 15 -61.02 -71.66 -7.22
C SER A 15 -62.37 -72.09 -7.81
N PRO A 16 -62.42 -72.53 -9.09
CA PRO A 16 -63.68 -72.81 -9.79
C PRO A 16 -64.32 -74.14 -9.35
N ASN A 17 -65.65 -74.13 -9.26
CA ASN A 17 -66.45 -75.25 -8.76
C ASN A 17 -66.94 -76.14 -9.94
N PRO A 18 -66.70 -77.47 -9.94
CA PRO A 18 -67.18 -78.34 -11.02
C PRO A 18 -68.66 -78.69 -10.85
N GLN A 19 -69.43 -78.62 -11.95
CA GLN A 19 -70.83 -79.06 -11.99
C GLN A 19 -70.95 -80.56 -11.69
N ARG A 20 -72.02 -80.95 -10.98
CA ARG A 20 -72.50 -82.34 -10.94
C ARG A 20 -73.95 -82.43 -11.42
N THR A 21 -74.16 -83.28 -12.41
CA THR A 21 -75.46 -83.67 -12.97
C THR A 21 -76.10 -84.76 -12.12
N SER A 22 -77.43 -84.70 -11.96
CA SER A 22 -78.24 -85.81 -11.42
C SER A 22 -78.19 -87.03 -12.35
N PRO A 23 -78.48 -88.24 -11.82
CA PRO A 23 -79.78 -88.85 -12.12
C PRO A 23 -80.47 -89.46 -10.88
N ALA A 24 -81.70 -89.94 -11.06
CA ALA A 24 -82.52 -90.59 -10.05
C ALA A 24 -82.33 -92.12 -10.04
N GLU A 25 -82.60 -92.78 -8.91
CA GLU A 25 -83.59 -93.88 -8.77
C GLU A 25 -83.57 -94.51 -7.35
N ASP A 26 -84.53 -95.39 -7.14
CA ASP A 26 -85.21 -95.91 -5.94
C ASP A 26 -84.42 -96.78 -4.91
N SER A 27 -85.10 -97.13 -3.81
CA SER A 27 -84.90 -98.30 -2.91
C SER A 27 -83.93 -98.29 -1.69
N GLN A 28 -84.54 -98.38 -0.50
CA GLN A 28 -84.25 -99.22 0.71
C GLN A 28 -82.80 -99.55 1.20
N ASP A 29 -82.53 -99.16 2.46
CA ASP A 29 -81.57 -99.71 3.46
C ASP A 29 -80.05 -99.81 3.14
N PRO A 30 -79.14 -99.92 4.15
CA PRO A 30 -78.92 -99.04 5.30
C PRO A 30 -77.51 -98.35 5.25
N HIS A 31 -77.35 -97.17 5.85
CA HIS A 31 -76.16 -96.29 5.70
C HIS A 31 -74.77 -96.93 5.98
N PRO A 32 -73.84 -96.93 5.00
CA PRO A 32 -72.39 -97.12 5.19
C PRO A 32 -71.58 -95.80 5.10
N ASP A 33 -72.21 -94.72 4.64
CA ASP A 33 -71.55 -93.56 4.01
C ASP A 33 -70.80 -92.64 4.98
N LEU A 34 -71.27 -92.54 6.24
CA LEU A 34 -70.66 -91.71 7.29
C LEU A 34 -69.17 -92.04 7.52
N SER A 35 -68.78 -93.30 7.31
CA SER A 35 -67.40 -93.76 7.46
C SER A 35 -66.47 -93.18 6.39
N ILE A 36 -66.98 -92.97 5.17
CA ILE A 36 -66.25 -92.45 4.02
C ILE A 36 -66.07 -90.94 4.17
N GLU A 37 -67.12 -90.22 4.58
CA GLU A 37 -67.03 -88.78 4.84
C GLU A 37 -66.05 -88.46 5.98
N VAL A 38 -66.07 -89.22 7.08
CA VAL A 38 -65.12 -89.07 8.19
C VAL A 38 -63.68 -89.37 7.73
N ALA A 39 -63.47 -90.36 6.85
CA ALA A 39 -62.15 -90.63 6.25
C ALA A 39 -61.70 -89.50 5.30
N MET A 40 -62.61 -88.90 4.53
CA MET A 40 -62.31 -87.74 3.68
C MET A 40 -62.01 -86.47 4.49
N LEU A 41 -62.69 -86.28 5.62
CA LEU A 41 -62.43 -85.14 6.50
C LEU A 41 -61.12 -85.32 7.27
N SER A 42 -60.81 -86.53 7.74
CA SER A 42 -59.55 -86.82 8.43
C SER A 42 -58.34 -86.65 7.51
N THR A 43 -58.41 -87.14 6.27
CA THR A 43 -57.34 -86.93 5.26
C THR A 43 -57.16 -85.46 4.90
N LYS A 44 -58.25 -84.69 4.76
CA LYS A 44 -58.17 -83.22 4.58
C LYS A 44 -57.55 -82.51 5.79
N LEU A 45 -57.90 -82.92 7.01
CA LEU A 45 -57.33 -82.36 8.24
C LEU A 45 -55.84 -82.67 8.36
N ILE A 46 -55.43 -83.91 8.09
CA ILE A 46 -54.01 -84.32 8.06
C ILE A 46 -53.24 -83.50 7.01
N ASN A 47 -53.79 -83.34 5.80
CA ASN A 47 -53.17 -82.53 4.76
C ASN A 47 -53.09 -81.04 5.13
N ALA A 48 -54.11 -80.50 5.81
CA ALA A 48 -54.10 -79.12 6.29
C ALA A 48 -53.07 -78.90 7.41
N ILE A 49 -52.93 -79.86 8.34
CA ILE A 49 -51.91 -79.85 9.39
C ILE A 49 -50.51 -79.91 8.76
N ASN A 50 -50.27 -80.84 7.82
CA ASN A 50 -48.99 -80.96 7.12
C ASN A 50 -48.66 -79.70 6.30
N TYR A 51 -49.66 -79.05 5.70
CA TYR A 51 -49.47 -77.78 5.00
C TYR A 51 -49.15 -76.64 5.97
N GLN A 52 -49.82 -76.60 7.13
CA GLN A 52 -49.54 -75.62 8.19
C GLN A 52 -48.13 -75.79 8.75
N THR A 53 -47.66 -77.01 9.03
CA THR A 53 -46.28 -77.24 9.49
C THR A 53 -45.26 -76.82 8.44
N ASN A 54 -45.48 -77.15 7.15
CA ASN A 54 -44.59 -76.71 6.07
C ASN A 54 -44.54 -75.18 5.94
N LEU A 55 -45.67 -74.49 6.15
CA LEU A 55 -45.71 -73.02 6.17
C LEU A 55 -44.98 -72.45 7.40
N ASP A 56 -45.20 -73.00 8.59
CA ASP A 56 -44.51 -72.55 9.81
C ASP A 56 -42.99 -72.80 9.73
N ASP A 57 -42.55 -73.92 9.17
CA ASP A 57 -41.12 -74.22 8.91
C ASP A 57 -40.53 -73.25 7.89
N SER A 58 -41.23 -72.99 6.78
CA SER A 58 -40.80 -72.01 5.77
C SER A 58 -40.70 -70.59 6.35
N LEU A 59 -41.67 -70.22 7.20
CA LEU A 59 -41.73 -68.93 7.87
C LEU A 59 -40.58 -68.79 8.89
N GLN A 60 -40.29 -69.84 9.67
CA GLN A 60 -39.13 -69.87 10.56
C GLN A 60 -37.81 -69.77 9.78
N HIS A 61 -37.68 -70.47 8.66
CA HIS A 61 -36.51 -70.39 7.78
C HIS A 61 -36.30 -68.96 7.26
N SER A 62 -37.31 -68.35 6.64
CA SER A 62 -37.21 -66.96 6.15
C SER A 62 -37.00 -65.93 7.28
N ARG A 63 -37.50 -66.18 8.49
CA ARG A 63 -37.18 -65.35 9.67
C ARG A 63 -35.70 -65.44 10.04
N HIS A 64 -35.13 -66.65 10.04
CA HIS A 64 -33.72 -66.87 10.34
C HIS A 64 -32.80 -66.25 9.27
N GLU A 65 -33.12 -66.42 7.99
CA GLU A 65 -32.40 -65.77 6.89
C GLU A 65 -32.45 -64.23 6.99
N LEU A 66 -33.63 -63.67 7.29
CA LEU A 66 -33.82 -62.24 7.48
C LEU A 66 -33.06 -61.70 8.69
N GLU A 67 -32.96 -62.47 9.78
CA GLU A 67 -32.14 -62.11 10.94
C GLU A 67 -30.64 -62.15 10.60
N ALA A 68 -30.16 -63.20 9.94
CA ALA A 68 -28.77 -63.30 9.48
C ALA A 68 -28.41 -62.16 8.51
N ALA A 69 -29.31 -61.83 7.57
CA ALA A 69 -29.14 -60.70 6.66
C ALA A 69 -29.08 -59.35 7.40
N ARG A 70 -29.95 -59.12 8.40
CA ARG A 70 -29.92 -57.91 9.25
C ARG A 70 -28.62 -57.80 10.05
N GLN A 71 -28.14 -58.90 10.63
CA GLN A 71 -26.86 -58.93 11.35
C GLN A 71 -25.70 -58.60 10.40
N ARG A 72 -25.71 -59.12 9.17
CA ARG A 72 -24.66 -58.83 8.18
C ARG A 72 -24.70 -57.38 7.69
N ILE A 73 -25.89 -56.80 7.49
CA ILE A 73 -26.06 -55.38 7.15
C ILE A 73 -25.49 -54.50 8.27
N ALA A 74 -25.83 -54.76 9.53
CA ALA A 74 -25.33 -53.99 10.68
C ALA A 74 -23.79 -54.02 10.79
N GLN A 75 -23.15 -55.16 10.52
CA GLN A 75 -21.69 -55.26 10.45
C GLN A 75 -21.10 -54.40 9.33
N LEU A 76 -21.64 -54.50 8.11
CA LEU A 76 -21.17 -53.74 6.95
C LEU A 76 -21.41 -52.23 7.13
N GLU A 77 -22.49 -51.82 7.79
CA GLU A 77 -22.74 -50.43 8.16
C GLU A 77 -21.71 -49.91 9.16
N GLN A 78 -21.36 -50.71 10.18
CA GLN A 78 -20.31 -50.36 11.15
C GLN A 78 -18.93 -50.23 10.48
N GLU A 79 -18.54 -51.19 9.64
CA GLU A 79 -17.30 -51.13 8.85
C GLU A 79 -17.27 -49.90 7.94
N THR A 80 -18.39 -49.58 7.28
CA THR A 80 -18.53 -48.40 6.42
C THR A 80 -18.43 -47.10 7.22
N GLN A 81 -19.01 -47.04 8.42
CA GLN A 81 -18.88 -45.88 9.32
C GLN A 81 -17.44 -45.69 9.79
N GLN A 82 -16.74 -46.76 10.17
CA GLN A 82 -15.32 -46.71 10.54
C GLN A 82 -14.44 -46.24 9.37
N HIS A 83 -14.68 -46.76 8.16
CA HIS A 83 -13.95 -46.34 6.96
C HIS A 83 -14.19 -44.86 6.62
N LYS A 84 -15.45 -44.39 6.69
CA LYS A 84 -15.79 -42.97 6.55
C LYS A 84 -15.12 -42.11 7.62
N PHE A 85 -15.09 -42.58 8.87
CA PHE A 85 -14.40 -41.88 9.96
C PHE A 85 -12.91 -41.73 9.68
N MET A 86 -12.21 -42.81 9.29
CA MET A 86 -10.77 -42.77 8.99
C MET A 86 -10.40 -41.87 7.80
N ILE A 87 -11.29 -41.76 6.80
CA ILE A 87 -11.15 -40.77 5.71
C ILE A 87 -11.36 -39.35 6.27
N SER A 88 -12.44 -39.12 7.02
CA SER A 88 -12.76 -37.78 7.57
C SER A 88 -11.75 -37.27 8.59
N SER A 89 -11.08 -38.17 9.32
CA SER A 89 -9.99 -37.86 10.25
C SER A 89 -8.63 -37.71 9.55
N GLY A 90 -8.56 -37.85 8.23
CA GLY A 90 -7.32 -37.73 7.45
C GLY A 90 -6.31 -38.85 7.64
N ALA A 91 -6.70 -39.98 8.25
CA ALA A 91 -5.82 -41.12 8.45
C ALA A 91 -5.68 -41.98 7.17
N LEU A 92 -6.73 -42.01 6.35
CA LEU A 92 -6.72 -42.60 5.02
C LEU A 92 -6.80 -41.49 3.96
N VAL A 93 -5.70 -41.31 3.22
CA VAL A 93 -5.55 -40.33 2.14
C VAL A 93 -5.28 -41.06 0.83
N ASN A 94 -5.71 -40.48 -0.30
CA ASN A 94 -5.47 -41.04 -1.62
C ASN A 94 -3.97 -41.10 -1.94
N LYS A 95 -3.45 -42.29 -2.24
CA LYS A 95 -2.04 -42.50 -2.56
C LYS A 95 -1.60 -41.65 -3.76
N ALA A 96 -2.44 -41.49 -4.78
CA ALA A 96 -2.09 -40.71 -5.96
C ALA A 96 -1.81 -39.24 -5.61
N GLU A 97 -2.64 -38.64 -4.76
CA GLU A 97 -2.48 -37.26 -4.27
C GLU A 97 -1.22 -37.10 -3.41
N VAL A 98 -0.91 -38.09 -2.55
CA VAL A 98 0.33 -38.09 -1.76
C VAL A 98 1.56 -38.18 -2.64
N ASP A 99 1.54 -39.04 -3.67
CA ASP A 99 2.68 -39.22 -4.56
C ASP A 99 2.86 -38.01 -5.51
N THR A 100 1.79 -37.34 -5.97
CA THR A 100 1.91 -36.06 -6.69
C THR A 100 2.45 -34.94 -5.81
N LEU A 101 1.95 -34.79 -4.57
CA LEU A 101 2.46 -33.78 -3.63
C LEU A 101 3.94 -34.02 -3.28
N ARG A 102 4.38 -35.28 -3.19
CA ARG A 102 5.80 -35.63 -3.03
C ARG A 102 6.62 -35.22 -4.24
N GLN A 103 6.13 -35.47 -5.46
CA GLN A 103 6.81 -35.04 -6.68
C GLN A 103 6.95 -33.52 -6.73
N GLU A 104 5.86 -32.77 -6.53
CA GLU A 104 5.84 -31.31 -6.45
C GLU A 104 6.80 -30.78 -5.37
N LEU A 105 6.84 -31.40 -4.19
CA LEU A 105 7.77 -31.03 -3.12
C LEU A 105 9.23 -31.22 -3.55
N THR A 106 9.58 -32.33 -4.20
CA THR A 106 10.96 -32.56 -4.70
C THR A 106 11.35 -31.62 -5.84
N GLU A 107 10.40 -31.24 -6.68
CA GLU A 107 10.63 -30.25 -7.75
C GLU A 107 10.79 -28.84 -7.17
N SER A 108 9.94 -28.45 -6.22
CA SER A 108 10.05 -27.19 -5.48
C SER A 108 11.39 -27.08 -4.73
N GLN A 109 11.85 -28.17 -4.09
CA GLN A 109 13.17 -28.23 -3.48
C GLN A 109 14.30 -27.99 -4.49
N LYS A 110 14.30 -28.69 -5.64
CA LYS A 110 15.29 -28.47 -6.71
C LYS A 110 15.29 -27.02 -7.23
N GLN A 111 14.11 -26.44 -7.46
CA GLN A 111 13.98 -25.05 -7.89
C GLN A 111 14.53 -24.08 -6.83
N ARG A 112 14.27 -24.33 -5.54
CA ARG A 112 14.82 -23.54 -4.43
C ARG A 112 16.34 -23.65 -4.36
N ASP A 113 16.91 -24.84 -4.51
CA ASP A 113 18.36 -25.05 -4.43
C ASP A 113 19.09 -24.36 -5.61
N ILE A 114 18.50 -24.37 -6.81
CA ILE A 114 18.99 -23.60 -7.97
C ILE A 114 18.92 -22.09 -7.69
N ALA A 115 17.81 -21.59 -7.14
CA ALA A 115 17.64 -20.19 -6.78
C ALA A 115 18.60 -19.75 -5.66
N GLU A 116 18.87 -20.62 -4.68
CA GLU A 116 19.83 -20.34 -3.61
C GLU A 116 21.28 -20.30 -4.14
N LYS A 117 21.64 -21.17 -5.09
CA LYS A 117 22.94 -21.12 -5.78
C LYS A 117 23.11 -19.81 -6.55
N GLY A 118 22.13 -19.43 -7.38
CA GLY A 118 22.15 -18.17 -8.11
C GLY A 118 22.17 -16.94 -7.19
N ARG A 119 21.51 -17.00 -6.03
CA ARG A 119 21.58 -15.95 -4.99
C ARG A 119 23.01 -15.80 -4.45
N LYS A 120 23.71 -16.91 -4.17
CA LYS A 120 25.09 -16.90 -3.68
C LYS A 120 26.08 -16.39 -4.73
N GLU A 121 25.90 -16.80 -5.99
CA GLU A 121 26.71 -16.31 -7.12
C GLU A 121 26.58 -14.79 -7.27
N MET A 122 25.35 -14.27 -7.29
CA MET A 122 25.08 -12.83 -7.33
C MET A 122 25.58 -12.07 -6.08
N GLU A 123 25.54 -12.69 -4.89
CA GLU A 123 26.05 -12.11 -3.64
C GLU A 123 27.57 -11.90 -3.70
N VAL A 124 28.33 -12.86 -4.26
CA VAL A 124 29.78 -12.76 -4.50
C VAL A 124 30.11 -11.74 -5.60
N GLU A 125 29.33 -11.70 -6.69
CA GLU A 125 29.50 -10.69 -7.75
C GLU A 125 29.28 -9.26 -7.21
N LEU A 126 28.27 -9.06 -6.36
CA LEU A 126 28.01 -7.78 -5.70
C LEU A 126 29.13 -7.39 -4.71
N GLU A 127 29.64 -8.33 -3.90
CA GLU A 127 30.78 -8.08 -3.00
C GLU A 127 32.04 -7.68 -3.80
N THR A 128 32.30 -8.36 -4.92
CA THR A 128 33.43 -8.07 -5.82
C THR A 128 33.30 -6.69 -6.46
N LEU A 129 32.12 -6.38 -7.02
CA LEU A 129 31.86 -5.11 -7.70
C LEU A 129 31.89 -3.92 -6.72
N THR A 130 31.31 -4.08 -5.52
CA THR A 130 31.34 -3.02 -4.50
C THR A 130 32.76 -2.75 -4.01
N SER A 131 33.56 -3.80 -3.77
CA SER A 131 34.97 -3.66 -3.40
C SER A 131 35.77 -2.88 -4.45
N ALA A 132 35.66 -3.26 -5.73
CA ALA A 132 36.30 -2.55 -6.84
C ALA A 132 35.85 -1.09 -6.95
N LEU A 133 34.54 -0.82 -6.80
CA LEU A 133 33.99 0.54 -6.84
C LEU A 133 34.52 1.41 -5.69
N PHE A 134 34.66 0.85 -4.48
CA PHE A 134 35.25 1.57 -3.34
C PHE A 134 36.75 1.83 -3.53
N GLU A 135 37.51 0.91 -4.12
CA GLU A 135 38.92 1.12 -4.46
C GLU A 135 39.10 2.23 -5.53
N GLU A 136 38.29 2.21 -6.60
CA GLU A 136 38.30 3.25 -7.63
C GLU A 136 37.89 4.62 -7.07
N ALA A 137 36.83 4.68 -6.25
CA ALA A 137 36.43 5.92 -5.59
C ALA A 137 37.52 6.46 -4.64
N ASN A 138 38.15 5.59 -3.84
CA ASN A 138 39.22 5.98 -2.92
C ASN A 138 40.47 6.49 -3.65
N THR A 139 40.86 5.86 -4.76
CA THR A 139 42.00 6.32 -5.57
C THR A 139 41.70 7.65 -6.26
N MET A 140 40.48 7.85 -6.78
CA MET A 140 40.05 9.14 -7.33
C MET A 140 40.05 10.27 -6.29
N VAL A 141 39.53 10.01 -5.08
CA VAL A 141 39.53 10.98 -3.98
C VAL A 141 40.97 11.30 -3.50
N ALA A 142 41.85 10.30 -3.46
CA ALA A 142 43.26 10.50 -3.12
C ALA A 142 43.99 11.37 -4.16
N ALA A 143 43.74 11.15 -5.45
CA ALA A 143 44.27 11.98 -6.53
C ALA A 143 43.76 13.43 -6.43
N ALA A 144 42.44 13.62 -6.30
CA ALA A 144 41.83 14.95 -6.16
C ALA A 144 42.38 15.72 -4.95
N ARG A 145 42.58 15.06 -3.79
CA ARG A 145 43.19 15.68 -2.60
C ARG A 145 44.63 16.14 -2.85
N LYS A 146 45.42 15.32 -3.55
CA LYS A 146 46.81 15.65 -3.90
C LYS A 146 46.88 16.86 -4.84
N ASP A 147 45.96 16.94 -5.80
CA ASP A 147 45.87 18.07 -6.72
C ASP A 147 45.42 19.35 -6.00
N THR A 148 44.44 19.27 -5.08
CA THR A 148 44.06 20.44 -4.24
C THR A 148 45.22 20.93 -3.39
N GLU A 149 45.98 20.03 -2.73
CA GLU A 149 47.14 20.38 -1.91
C GLU A 149 48.26 21.04 -2.77
N ALA A 150 48.45 20.56 -4.00
CA ALA A 150 49.40 21.17 -4.95
C ALA A 150 48.97 22.57 -5.41
N VAL A 151 47.67 22.81 -5.61
CA VAL A 151 47.12 24.14 -5.93
C VAL A 151 47.20 25.07 -4.73
N GLU A 152 46.89 24.60 -3.53
CA GLU A 152 47.01 25.39 -2.29
C GLU A 152 48.45 25.83 -2.02
N ARG A 153 49.44 24.92 -2.18
CA ARG A 153 50.86 25.28 -2.09
C ARG A 153 51.25 26.38 -3.09
N LYS A 154 50.80 26.31 -4.34
CA LYS A 154 51.06 27.36 -5.35
C LYS A 154 50.38 28.68 -4.99
N ASN A 155 49.14 28.65 -4.51
CA ASN A 155 48.45 29.85 -4.04
C ASN A 155 49.16 30.51 -2.85
N ALA A 156 49.67 29.72 -1.90
CA ALA A 156 50.45 30.23 -0.77
C ALA A 156 51.76 30.90 -1.25
N GLN A 157 52.47 30.29 -2.21
CA GLN A 157 53.67 30.88 -2.81
C GLN A 157 53.36 32.20 -3.54
N LEU A 158 52.30 32.26 -4.35
CA LEU A 158 51.89 33.48 -5.05
C LEU A 158 51.47 34.59 -4.09
N ARG A 159 50.77 34.26 -2.99
CA ARG A 159 50.41 35.23 -1.95
C ARG A 159 51.64 35.80 -1.21
N ALA A 160 52.65 34.96 -0.94
CA ALA A 160 53.90 35.44 -0.37
C ALA A 160 54.63 36.39 -1.32
N GLN A 161 54.74 36.02 -2.61
CA GLN A 161 55.35 36.89 -3.64
C GLN A 161 54.61 38.22 -3.79
N LEU A 162 53.27 38.22 -3.79
CA LEU A 162 52.49 39.45 -3.83
C LEU A 162 52.79 40.35 -2.62
N ASN A 163 52.76 39.81 -1.41
CA ASN A 163 53.08 40.55 -0.19
C ASN A 163 54.51 41.15 -0.22
N ASP A 164 55.49 40.40 -0.71
CA ASP A 164 56.87 40.91 -0.87
C ASP A 164 56.94 42.07 -1.89
N THR A 165 56.18 41.99 -2.99
CA THR A 165 56.09 43.08 -3.98
C THR A 165 55.31 44.29 -3.47
N GLU A 166 54.26 44.09 -2.67
CA GLU A 166 53.48 45.16 -2.02
C GLU A 166 54.35 45.91 -1.00
N LEU A 167 55.15 45.20 -0.20
CA LEU A 167 56.14 45.81 0.71
C LEU A 167 57.21 46.61 -0.03
N LEU A 168 57.72 46.10 -1.16
CA LEU A 168 58.69 46.82 -1.98
C LEU A 168 58.08 48.10 -2.59
N LEU A 169 56.85 48.02 -3.10
CA LEU A 169 56.13 49.19 -3.65
C LEU A 169 55.83 50.22 -2.57
N ALA A 170 55.42 49.79 -1.36
CA ALA A 170 55.20 50.69 -0.24
C ALA A 170 56.47 51.45 0.14
N SER A 171 57.62 50.77 0.21
CA SER A 171 58.91 51.40 0.49
C SER A 171 59.36 52.36 -0.63
N GLN A 172 59.16 52.02 -1.90
CA GLN A 172 59.43 52.95 -3.01
C GLN A 172 58.51 54.17 -2.98
N GLN A 173 57.26 54.00 -2.58
CA GLN A 173 56.28 55.09 -2.48
C GLN A 173 56.59 56.01 -1.29
N GLU A 174 57.07 55.47 -0.17
CA GLU A 174 57.63 56.23 0.96
C GLU A 174 58.86 57.04 0.52
N GLN A 175 59.82 56.43 -0.18
CA GLN A 175 61.00 57.13 -0.73
C GLN A 175 60.64 58.26 -1.69
N LEU A 176 59.62 58.07 -2.55
CA LEU A 176 59.12 59.12 -3.44
C LEU A 176 58.40 60.23 -2.68
N GLN A 177 57.70 59.91 -1.59
CA GLN A 177 57.03 60.88 -0.74
C GLN A 177 58.04 61.71 0.08
N ASP A 178 59.10 61.09 0.59
CA ASP A 178 60.22 61.76 1.23
C ASP A 178 60.94 62.69 0.24
N LEU A 179 61.27 62.19 -0.96
CA LEU A 179 61.87 62.99 -2.04
C LEU A 179 60.97 64.18 -2.42
N LYS A 180 59.65 63.97 -2.52
CA LYS A 180 58.67 65.05 -2.73
C LYS A 180 58.77 66.07 -1.59
N SER A 181 58.81 65.65 -0.33
CA SER A 181 58.90 66.57 0.81
C SER A 181 60.21 67.38 0.83
N VAL A 182 61.32 66.79 0.35
CA VAL A 182 62.61 67.47 0.21
C VAL A 182 62.58 68.45 -0.97
N MET A 183 61.97 68.08 -2.09
CA MET A 183 61.74 68.99 -3.21
C MET A 183 60.81 70.15 -2.82
N GLU A 184 59.74 69.87 -2.09
CA GLU A 184 58.75 70.83 -1.60
C GLU A 184 59.43 71.84 -0.66
N LYS A 185 60.25 71.38 0.31
CA LYS A 185 61.12 72.25 1.12
C LYS A 185 62.15 73.04 0.31
N LEU A 186 62.76 72.44 -0.72
CA LEU A 186 63.70 73.14 -1.61
C LEU A 186 63.01 74.17 -2.52
N THR A 187 61.72 74.01 -2.82
CA THR A 187 60.90 75.07 -3.43
C THR A 187 60.44 76.09 -2.40
N GLU A 188 60.03 75.72 -1.19
CA GLU A 188 59.70 76.67 -0.11
C GLU A 188 60.90 77.54 0.30
N ASP A 189 62.13 77.00 0.30
CA ASP A 189 63.38 77.74 0.52
C ASP A 189 63.80 78.61 -0.68
N ARG A 190 63.26 78.33 -1.89
CA ARG A 190 63.57 79.08 -3.12
C ARG A 190 62.49 80.12 -3.46
N ASP A 191 61.25 79.88 -3.07
CA ASP A 191 60.06 80.68 -3.34
C ASP A 191 59.76 81.61 -2.14
N ARG A 192 60.82 82.21 -1.60
CA ARG A 192 60.76 83.33 -0.66
C ARG A 192 60.69 84.70 -1.36
N ASP A 193 60.53 84.70 -2.68
CA ASP A 193 60.31 85.89 -3.50
C ASP A 193 59.27 85.61 -4.59
N GLU A 194 58.51 86.66 -4.92
CA GLU A 194 57.41 86.75 -5.91
C GLU A 194 56.09 85.99 -5.72
N THR A 195 55.05 86.58 -6.34
CA THR A 195 53.62 86.42 -6.03
C THR A 195 52.79 85.88 -7.21
N ASP A 196 51.50 85.65 -6.94
CA ASP A 196 50.35 85.89 -7.83
C ASP A 196 49.84 84.80 -8.83
N THR A 197 48.63 84.32 -8.48
CA THR A 197 47.38 84.42 -9.31
C THR A 197 46.85 83.29 -10.24
N ILE A 198 45.53 83.11 -10.09
CA ILE A 198 44.47 82.80 -11.09
C ILE A 198 44.11 81.31 -11.44
N PRO A 199 42.80 80.96 -11.48
CA PRO A 199 42.29 79.60 -11.75
C PRO A 199 41.76 79.36 -13.19
N ARG A 200 41.49 78.09 -13.55
CA ARG A 200 40.82 77.62 -14.80
C ARG A 200 39.93 76.40 -14.45
N SER A 201 38.62 76.33 -14.76
CA SER A 201 37.97 76.07 -16.08
C SER A 201 38.27 74.65 -16.63
N SER A 202 37.34 73.79 -17.13
CA SER A 202 35.85 73.79 -17.28
C SER A 202 35.35 72.40 -17.81
N THR A 203 34.02 72.13 -17.71
CA THR A 203 33.15 71.28 -18.61
C THR A 203 33.28 69.74 -18.77
N ALA A 204 32.21 69.03 -18.33
CA ALA A 204 31.33 68.03 -19.03
C ALA A 204 31.92 66.73 -19.70
N PRO A 205 31.13 65.69 -20.11
CA PRO A 205 29.65 65.50 -20.17
C PRO A 205 29.13 64.13 -19.63
N SER A 206 27.91 63.69 -20.04
CA SER A 206 27.20 62.45 -19.65
C SER A 206 26.66 61.61 -20.85
N THR A 207 26.09 60.42 -20.58
CA THR A 207 25.32 59.49 -21.48
C THR A 207 26.18 58.55 -22.37
N PRO A 208 25.70 57.38 -22.90
CA PRO A 208 24.33 56.84 -23.13
C PRO A 208 24.03 55.54 -22.33
N GLY A 209 22.92 54.80 -22.46
CA GLY A 209 21.75 54.87 -23.36
C GLY A 209 21.71 53.72 -24.39
N VAL A 210 20.95 52.64 -24.13
CA VAL A 210 20.75 51.50 -25.06
C VAL A 210 19.33 50.93 -24.93
N ASP A 211 18.67 50.73 -26.08
CA ASP A 211 17.37 50.06 -26.23
C ASP A 211 17.49 48.53 -26.24
N SER A 212 16.40 47.82 -25.95
CA SER A 212 16.12 46.55 -26.63
C SER A 212 14.63 46.22 -26.70
N ASN A 213 14.25 45.49 -27.76
CA ASN A 213 12.86 45.31 -28.16
C ASN A 213 12.57 43.84 -28.49
N LYS A 214 11.45 43.32 -27.96
CA LYS A 214 10.70 42.11 -28.34
C LYS A 214 11.19 40.68 -28.00
N MET A 215 10.13 39.88 -27.74
CA MET A 215 10.01 38.41 -27.68
C MET A 215 10.61 37.70 -26.46
N SER A 216 9.91 36.78 -25.80
CA SER A 216 8.61 36.13 -26.12
C SER A 216 7.92 35.53 -24.87
N THR A 217 6.59 35.39 -24.94
CA THR A 217 5.70 34.33 -24.36
C THR A 217 6.24 33.51 -23.16
N MET A 218 5.49 33.27 -22.08
CA MET A 218 4.15 32.67 -22.04
C MET A 218 3.47 32.91 -20.68
N PHE A 219 2.23 33.42 -20.65
CA PHE A 219 1.29 33.16 -19.54
C PHE A 219 -0.16 33.36 -20.01
N ASP A 220 -0.76 32.29 -20.54
CA ASP A 220 -2.21 32.17 -20.66
C ASP A 220 -2.62 30.70 -20.54
N SER A 221 -3.61 30.44 -19.69
CA SER A 221 -4.50 29.25 -19.66
C SER A 221 -5.32 29.20 -18.36
N LEU A 222 -6.17 30.22 -18.17
CA LEU A 222 -7.43 30.01 -17.45
C LEU A 222 -8.55 29.88 -18.48
N PRO A 223 -9.36 28.82 -18.44
CA PRO A 223 -10.70 28.86 -18.98
C PRO A 223 -11.73 28.69 -17.87
N PHE A 224 -12.31 29.80 -17.43
CA PHE A 224 -13.66 29.82 -16.87
C PHE A 224 -14.62 30.08 -18.02
N SER A 225 -15.39 29.07 -18.45
CA SER A 225 -16.56 29.26 -19.29
C SER A 225 -17.54 28.09 -19.14
N PRO A 226 -18.82 28.33 -18.80
CA PRO A 226 -19.80 27.28 -18.59
C PRO A 226 -20.46 26.88 -19.91
N ASN A 227 -19.86 25.95 -20.65
CA ASN A 227 -20.57 25.18 -21.67
C ASN A 227 -20.89 23.80 -21.12
N ALA A 228 -22.18 23.45 -21.11
CA ALA A 228 -22.61 22.11 -20.72
C ALA A 228 -22.06 21.09 -21.72
N THR A 229 -21.06 20.32 -21.29
CA THR A 229 -20.72 19.05 -21.93
C THR A 229 -21.98 18.18 -21.95
N PRO A 230 -22.32 17.50 -23.06
CA PRO A 230 -23.43 16.55 -23.05
C PRO A 230 -23.18 15.51 -21.94
N PHE A 231 -24.15 15.36 -21.04
CA PHE A 231 -24.03 14.57 -19.80
C PHE A 231 -23.77 13.05 -20.01
N SER A 232 -23.63 12.60 -21.25
CA SER A 232 -23.41 11.20 -21.64
C SER A 232 -21.99 10.68 -21.35
N ASP A 233 -20.98 11.56 -21.24
CA ASP A 233 -19.56 11.16 -21.19
C ASP A 233 -18.85 11.56 -19.87
N VAL A 234 -19.60 11.75 -18.78
CA VAL A 234 -19.02 12.02 -17.45
C VAL A 234 -18.48 10.72 -16.84
N PRO A 235 -17.16 10.57 -16.62
CA PRO A 235 -16.61 9.38 -15.95
C PRO A 235 -17.04 9.37 -14.47
N PRO A 236 -17.22 8.19 -13.85
CA PRO A 236 -17.57 8.10 -12.44
C PRO A 236 -16.46 8.66 -11.55
N ASP A 237 -16.81 9.59 -10.65
CA ASP A 237 -15.91 10.21 -9.66
C ASP A 237 -16.58 10.15 -8.27
N GLN A 238 -15.88 10.54 -7.21
CA GLN A 238 -16.45 10.56 -5.85
C GLN A 238 -17.62 11.58 -5.75
N PRO A 239 -18.71 11.28 -5.01
CA PRO A 239 -19.86 12.18 -4.81
C PRO A 239 -19.49 13.62 -4.46
N LEU A 240 -18.53 13.83 -3.55
CA LEU A 240 -18.15 15.19 -3.09
C LEU A 240 -17.33 15.99 -4.11
N ARG A 241 -17.10 15.47 -5.33
CA ARG A 241 -16.65 16.27 -6.48
C ARG A 241 -17.80 17.00 -7.16
N PHE A 242 -19.03 16.51 -7.00
CA PHE A 242 -20.26 17.16 -7.46
C PHE A 242 -20.80 18.11 -6.37
N SER A 243 -19.95 18.94 -5.76
CA SER A 243 -20.34 19.90 -4.71
C SER A 243 -21.38 20.94 -5.13
N HIS A 244 -21.58 21.09 -6.45
CA HIS A 244 -22.64 21.91 -7.05
C HIS A 244 -24.01 21.19 -7.12
N LEU A 245 -24.05 19.88 -6.88
CA LEU A 245 -25.27 19.05 -6.82
C LEU A 245 -25.52 18.48 -5.41
N ILE A 246 -24.47 18.25 -4.64
CA ILE A 246 -24.50 17.57 -3.34
C ILE A 246 -23.83 18.46 -2.30
N VAL A 247 -24.59 18.86 -1.28
CA VAL A 247 -24.07 19.54 -0.09
C VAL A 247 -23.80 18.49 1.00
N PRO A 248 -22.54 18.21 1.38
CA PRO A 248 -22.25 17.34 2.52
C PRO A 248 -22.73 17.99 3.82
N ILE A 249 -23.37 17.20 4.68
CA ILE A 249 -23.66 17.60 6.06
C ILE A 249 -22.77 16.78 6.99
N MET A 250 -21.72 17.42 7.50
CA MET A 250 -20.74 16.73 8.34
C MET A 250 -21.10 16.77 9.83
N ARG A 251 -20.95 15.62 10.48
CA ARG A 251 -21.04 15.50 11.94
C ARG A 251 -19.76 16.00 12.60
N ASN A 252 -19.94 16.85 13.61
CA ASN A 252 -18.88 17.46 14.42
C ASN A 252 -18.90 16.95 15.88
N ASP A 253 -19.86 16.09 16.23
CA ASP A 253 -20.02 15.46 17.54
C ASP A 253 -19.26 14.13 17.68
N VAL A 254 -18.54 13.72 16.63
CA VAL A 254 -17.81 12.45 16.57
C VAL A 254 -16.36 12.59 17.05
N VAL A 255 -15.82 11.54 17.69
CA VAL A 255 -14.45 11.50 18.21
C VAL A 255 -13.40 11.83 17.13
N ALA A 256 -13.66 11.47 15.88
CA ALA A 256 -12.79 11.80 14.74
C ALA A 256 -12.69 13.31 14.46
N TYR A 257 -13.77 14.07 14.66
CA TYR A 257 -13.75 15.53 14.57
C TYR A 257 -12.95 16.13 15.72
N GLY A 258 -13.14 15.63 16.96
CA GLY A 258 -12.38 16.07 18.13
C GLY A 258 -10.87 15.89 17.96
N ASP A 259 -10.43 14.67 17.59
CA ASP A 259 -9.02 14.38 17.35
C ASP A 259 -8.43 15.20 16.18
N PHE A 260 -9.22 15.52 15.15
CA PHE A 260 -8.80 16.37 14.03
C PHE A 260 -8.68 17.85 14.45
N ALA A 261 -9.66 18.37 15.17
CA ALA A 261 -9.64 19.73 15.71
C ALA A 261 -8.46 19.92 16.66
N ASP A 262 -8.10 18.90 17.46
CA ASP A 262 -6.95 18.96 18.35
C ASP A 262 -5.60 18.91 17.60
N LEU A 263 -5.50 18.14 16.51
CA LEU A 263 -4.34 18.23 15.59
C LEU A 263 -4.18 19.65 15.03
N LEU A 264 -5.28 20.27 14.62
CA LEU A 264 -5.30 21.58 13.98
C LEU A 264 -4.98 22.71 14.99
N LYS A 265 -5.50 22.63 16.22
CA LYS A 265 -5.11 23.52 17.34
C LYS A 265 -3.63 23.36 17.72
N SER A 266 -3.13 22.12 17.74
CA SER A 266 -1.73 21.83 18.08
C SER A 266 -0.76 22.41 17.05
N ALA A 267 -1.10 22.30 15.75
CA ALA A 267 -0.36 22.95 14.68
C ALA A 267 -0.32 24.48 14.84
N ARG A 268 -1.47 25.11 15.17
CA ARG A 268 -1.57 26.55 15.41
C ARG A 268 -0.72 27.02 16.61
N ALA A 269 -0.62 26.23 17.67
CA ALA A 269 0.21 26.57 18.84
C ALA A 269 1.72 26.48 18.57
N ALA A 270 2.13 25.71 17.56
CA ALA A 270 3.53 25.54 17.17
C ALA A 270 3.93 26.41 15.96
N ALA A 271 2.98 26.98 15.22
CA ALA A 271 3.26 27.98 14.19
C ALA A 271 3.73 29.30 14.83
N PRO A 272 4.89 29.85 14.47
CA PRO A 272 5.34 31.12 15.01
C PRO A 272 4.39 32.25 14.60
N ASN A 273 3.94 33.04 15.58
CA ASN A 273 3.12 34.22 15.34
C ASN A 273 3.88 35.22 14.46
N HIS A 274 3.57 35.26 13.16
CA HIS A 274 3.79 36.46 12.35
C HIS A 274 2.78 37.55 12.76
N SER A 275 2.99 38.09 13.97
CA SER A 275 2.34 39.31 14.42
C SER A 275 2.74 40.45 13.48
N ARG A 276 1.75 41.08 12.85
CA ARG A 276 1.93 42.26 12.02
C ARG A 276 2.45 43.41 12.89
N ASN A 277 3.75 43.68 12.84
CA ASN A 277 4.31 44.93 13.34
C ASN A 277 4.77 45.77 12.16
N SER A 278 4.16 46.95 12.01
CA SER A 278 4.53 47.94 11.01
C SER A 278 5.91 48.56 11.31
N SER A 279 6.63 48.93 10.25
CA SER A 279 7.73 49.91 10.22
C SER A 279 8.89 49.69 11.20
N GLY A 280 10.00 49.14 10.69
CA GLY A 280 11.30 49.13 11.36
C GLY A 280 12.39 48.54 10.46
N ILE A 281 13.28 49.39 9.93
CA ILE A 281 14.45 48.95 9.15
C ILE A 281 15.48 48.37 10.13
N SER A 282 15.91 47.12 9.93
CA SER A 282 17.15 46.57 10.50
C SER A 282 17.57 45.30 9.77
N SER A 283 18.69 45.38 9.04
CA SER A 283 19.35 44.23 8.43
C SER A 283 20.09 43.41 9.48
N SER A 284 20.08 42.08 9.38
CA SER A 284 21.18 41.24 9.87
C SER A 284 21.15 39.85 9.22
N MET A 285 22.33 39.32 8.93
CA MET A 285 22.53 38.03 8.25
C MET A 285 22.58 36.89 9.26
N PHE A 286 22.19 35.68 8.83
CA PHE A 286 22.42 34.46 9.61
C PHE A 286 23.54 33.63 8.98
N VAL A 287 24.62 33.48 9.74
CA VAL A 287 25.69 32.49 9.48
C VAL A 287 25.27 31.13 10.04
N ALA A 288 25.44 30.08 9.23
CA ALA A 288 25.29 28.71 9.70
C ALA A 288 26.54 28.26 10.47
N SER A 289 26.36 27.48 11.54
CA SER A 289 27.44 26.76 12.20
C SER A 289 26.98 25.35 12.55
N ALA A 290 27.87 24.37 12.35
CA ALA A 290 27.62 22.95 12.54
C ALA A 290 28.62 22.37 13.55
N SER A 291 28.18 21.39 14.35
CA SER A 291 28.94 20.35 15.09
C SER A 291 27.90 19.58 15.94
N SER A 292 27.74 18.25 15.96
CA SER A 292 28.62 17.06 15.89
C SER A 292 29.10 16.53 17.27
N SER A 293 28.82 15.23 17.50
CA SER A 293 29.47 14.28 18.43
C SER A 293 29.11 14.23 19.93
N SER A 294 28.91 12.98 20.40
CA SER A 294 28.62 12.45 21.76
C SER A 294 29.92 12.33 22.64
N PRO A 295 30.05 11.59 23.80
CA PRO A 295 29.13 10.65 24.51
C PRO A 295 29.19 10.53 26.09
N ASN A 296 28.40 9.57 26.65
CA ASN A 296 28.61 8.75 27.87
C ASN A 296 28.13 9.15 29.31
N ILE A 297 28.02 8.12 30.17
CA ILE A 297 27.00 7.78 31.23
C ILE A 297 27.76 7.11 32.44
N PRO A 298 27.39 7.14 33.77
CA PRO A 298 26.05 7.04 34.42
C PRO A 298 25.75 7.86 35.74
N GLY A 299 24.46 7.84 36.15
CA GLY A 299 23.98 7.41 37.49
C GLY A 299 24.16 8.26 38.77
N SER A 300 23.05 8.83 39.31
CA SER A 300 22.81 9.01 40.77
C SER A 300 21.33 9.35 41.07
N PHE A 301 20.96 9.45 42.35
CA PHE A 301 19.60 9.29 42.91
C PHE A 301 18.89 10.59 43.38
N SER A 302 17.55 10.53 43.34
CA SER A 302 16.55 11.05 44.29
C SER A 302 16.59 12.49 44.88
N SER A 303 15.46 13.18 44.64
CA SER A 303 14.68 14.01 45.59
C SER A 303 15.16 15.42 46.00
N GLY A 304 14.29 16.42 45.82
CA GLY A 304 14.41 17.71 46.53
C GLY A 304 13.67 18.91 45.92
N ALA A 305 12.39 19.09 46.31
CA ALA A 305 11.63 20.35 46.41
C ALA A 305 11.83 21.51 45.39
N ALA A 306 10.75 21.81 44.68
CA ALA A 306 10.17 23.14 44.45
C ALA A 306 11.12 24.35 44.20
N ALA A 307 11.33 24.68 42.93
CA ALA A 307 11.60 26.05 42.48
C ALA A 307 10.77 26.36 41.22
N SER A 308 10.28 27.60 41.12
CA SER A 308 9.39 28.07 40.05
C SER A 308 10.00 27.87 38.65
N PRO A 309 9.23 27.42 37.63
CA PRO A 309 9.73 27.33 36.27
C PRO A 309 9.90 28.74 35.68
N ARG A 310 11.14 29.23 35.74
CA ARG A 310 11.57 30.41 34.98
C ARG A 310 11.55 30.02 33.49
N GLU A 311 10.90 30.83 32.67
CA GLU A 311 10.66 30.53 31.25
C GLU A 311 11.96 30.31 30.47
N THR A 312 12.35 29.06 30.24
CA THR A 312 13.24 28.72 29.14
C THR A 312 12.43 28.68 27.86
N SER A 313 12.79 29.53 26.90
CA SER A 313 12.14 29.64 25.60
C SER A 313 12.30 28.35 24.79
N PHE A 314 11.40 27.39 25.01
CA PHE A 314 11.21 26.29 24.09
C PHE A 314 10.72 26.86 22.75
N GLN A 315 11.55 26.77 21.71
CA GLN A 315 11.03 26.79 20.35
C GLN A 315 10.03 25.63 20.26
N SER A 316 8.76 25.96 20.04
CA SER A 316 7.65 25.00 20.03
C SER A 316 7.76 24.08 18.82
N SER A 317 8.54 23.01 18.95
CA SER A 317 8.65 21.99 17.92
C SER A 317 7.29 21.35 17.66
N VAL A 318 6.80 21.50 16.43
CA VAL A 318 5.53 20.93 15.99
C VAL A 318 5.54 19.41 16.25
N PRO A 319 4.58 18.85 17.01
CA PRO A 319 4.54 17.41 17.28
C PRO A 319 4.52 16.60 15.98
N PRO A 320 5.27 15.48 15.88
CA PRO A 320 5.28 14.67 14.66
C PRO A 320 3.88 14.16 14.31
N LEU A 321 3.49 14.26 13.04
CA LEU A 321 2.15 13.84 12.57
C LEU A 321 1.81 12.41 12.98
N LYS A 322 2.80 11.51 12.95
CA LYS A 322 2.70 10.10 13.36
C LYS A 322 2.21 9.91 14.80
N ASP A 323 2.35 10.90 15.69
CA ASP A 323 1.99 10.80 17.10
C ASP A 323 0.53 11.19 17.35
N SER A 324 -0.09 11.94 16.42
CA SER A 324 -1.50 12.36 16.47
C SER A 324 -2.46 11.17 16.50
N LYS A 325 -3.48 11.27 17.37
CA LYS A 325 -4.58 10.31 17.45
C LYS A 325 -5.36 10.21 16.14
N PHE A 326 -5.63 11.36 15.50
CA PHE A 326 -6.34 11.41 14.23
C PHE A 326 -5.59 10.68 13.12
N TYR A 327 -4.29 10.93 13.01
CA TYR A 327 -3.43 10.26 12.04
C TYR A 327 -3.42 8.74 12.24
N LYS A 328 -3.23 8.27 13.49
CA LYS A 328 -3.25 6.84 13.83
C LYS A 328 -4.58 6.17 13.47
N ARG A 329 -5.71 6.87 13.69
CA ARG A 329 -7.04 6.38 13.28
C ARG A 329 -7.12 6.23 11.76
N CYS A 330 -6.85 7.29 11.00
CA CYS A 330 -6.95 7.25 9.54
C CYS A 330 -5.93 6.32 8.87
N LEU A 331 -4.79 6.03 9.52
CA LEU A 331 -3.85 5.02 9.04
C LEU A 331 -4.53 3.65 8.93
N VAL A 332 -5.25 3.22 9.99
CA VAL A 332 -5.91 1.91 10.09
C VAL A 332 -7.27 1.89 9.38
N GLU A 333 -8.07 2.95 9.54
CA GLU A 333 -9.43 3.02 8.97
C GLU A 333 -9.44 3.26 7.46
N ASP A 334 -8.49 4.03 6.93
CA ASP A 334 -8.51 4.50 5.54
C ASP A 334 -7.27 4.07 4.74
N VAL A 335 -6.05 4.37 5.21
CA VAL A 335 -4.82 4.22 4.42
C VAL A 335 -4.46 2.75 4.18
N GLU A 336 -4.39 1.93 5.24
CA GLU A 336 -4.13 0.49 5.14
C GLU A 336 -5.16 -0.24 4.25
N PRO A 337 -6.49 -0.09 4.43
CA PRO A 337 -7.47 -0.72 3.56
C PRO A 337 -7.51 -0.11 2.15
N THR A 338 -7.06 1.13 1.94
CA THR A 338 -6.93 1.71 0.60
C THR A 338 -5.71 1.18 -0.14
N LEU A 339 -4.58 0.91 0.51
CA LEU A 339 -3.38 0.42 -0.17
C LEU A 339 -3.21 -1.12 -0.17
N ARG A 340 -3.71 -1.85 0.84
CA ARG A 340 -3.65 -3.33 0.95
C ARG A 340 -2.28 -3.91 0.57
N LEU A 341 -1.20 -3.29 1.06
CA LEU A 341 0.17 -3.69 0.77
C LEU A 341 0.47 -5.12 1.28
N ASP A 342 -0.28 -5.59 2.28
CA ASP A 342 -0.29 -6.96 2.79
C ASP A 342 -0.69 -8.01 1.74
N LEU A 343 -1.51 -7.64 0.76
CA LEU A 343 -1.93 -8.51 -0.35
C LEU A 343 -1.21 -8.21 -1.68
N ALA A 344 -0.29 -7.23 -1.72
CA ALA A 344 0.37 -6.81 -2.95
C ALA A 344 1.33 -7.90 -3.49
N PRO A 345 1.05 -8.53 -4.64
CA PRO A 345 1.82 -9.69 -5.12
C PRO A 345 3.15 -9.30 -5.76
N GLY A 346 3.29 -8.07 -6.25
CA GLY A 346 4.55 -7.55 -6.81
C GLY A 346 5.43 -6.80 -5.82
N LEU A 347 5.14 -6.88 -4.51
CA LEU A 347 5.95 -6.30 -3.45
C LEU A 347 6.42 -7.40 -2.47
N SER A 348 7.74 -7.54 -2.32
CA SER A 348 8.34 -8.37 -1.27
C SER A 348 8.00 -7.84 0.13
N TRP A 349 8.13 -8.68 1.16
CA TRP A 349 7.89 -8.28 2.56
C TRP A 349 8.66 -7.01 2.97
N LEU A 350 9.94 -6.93 2.59
CA LEU A 350 10.78 -5.75 2.81
C LEU A 350 10.28 -4.54 2.01
N ALA A 351 9.97 -4.73 0.72
CA ALA A 351 9.44 -3.66 -0.12
C ALA A 351 8.14 -3.07 0.44
N ARG A 352 7.22 -3.89 0.97
CA ARG A 352 5.97 -3.40 1.61
C ARG A 352 6.25 -2.44 2.77
N ARG A 353 7.25 -2.75 3.61
CA ARG A 353 7.68 -1.88 4.73
C ARG A 353 8.30 -0.57 4.22
N THR A 354 9.14 -0.63 3.19
CA THR A 354 9.72 0.57 2.56
C THR A 354 8.66 1.42 1.87
N VAL A 355 7.66 0.81 1.23
CA VAL A 355 6.57 1.51 0.53
C VAL A 355 5.64 2.21 1.52
N ILE A 356 5.20 1.56 2.61
CA ILE A 356 4.40 2.26 3.62
C ILE A 356 5.20 3.39 4.29
N GLY A 357 6.50 3.19 4.52
CA GLY A 357 7.41 4.24 4.99
C GLY A 357 7.49 5.43 4.04
N ALA A 358 7.65 5.19 2.73
CA ALA A 358 7.72 6.24 1.73
C ALA A 358 6.39 6.98 1.51
N VAL A 359 5.25 6.26 1.60
CA VAL A 359 3.90 6.85 1.56
C VAL A 359 3.68 7.76 2.79
N THR A 360 3.99 7.27 3.98
CA THR A 360 3.76 8.00 5.24
C THR A 360 4.76 9.14 5.48
N GLY A 361 6.01 8.99 5.03
CA GLY A 361 7.03 10.03 5.01
C GLY A 361 6.88 11.05 3.87
N GLY A 362 6.12 10.72 2.82
CA GLY A 362 5.90 11.58 1.67
C GLY A 362 7.03 11.61 0.65
N THR A 363 7.87 10.58 0.61
CA THR A 363 8.99 10.41 -0.35
C THR A 363 8.65 9.51 -1.54
N LEU A 364 7.45 8.91 -1.57
CA LEU A 364 7.01 8.09 -2.69
C LEU A 364 6.72 8.97 -3.92
N ILE A 365 7.39 8.64 -5.03
CA ILE A 365 7.26 9.34 -6.31
C ILE A 365 6.53 8.45 -7.30
N VAL A 366 5.55 9.02 -8.00
CA VAL A 366 4.82 8.37 -9.09
C VAL A 366 5.17 9.08 -10.39
N GLU A 367 5.81 8.37 -11.31
CA GLU A 367 6.24 8.90 -12.60
C GLU A 367 5.50 8.22 -13.77
N PRO A 368 5.21 8.95 -14.87
CA PRO A 368 4.71 8.34 -16.09
C PRO A 368 5.79 7.44 -16.70
N PHE A 369 5.36 6.32 -17.27
CA PHE A 369 6.20 5.38 -17.99
C PHE A 369 5.61 5.16 -19.37
N ILE A 370 6.34 5.59 -20.40
CA ILE A 370 5.99 5.34 -21.80
C ILE A 370 6.94 4.25 -22.33
N PRO A 371 6.47 3.02 -22.54
CA PRO A 371 7.31 1.93 -23.01
C PRO A 371 7.71 2.17 -24.47
N GLN A 372 9.00 2.44 -24.71
CA GLN A 372 9.55 2.78 -26.02
C GLN A 372 9.30 1.69 -27.07
N SER A 373 9.22 0.43 -26.64
CA SER A 373 8.85 -0.71 -27.48
C SER A 373 7.40 -1.15 -27.20
N ARG A 374 6.65 -1.47 -28.27
CA ARG A 374 5.29 -2.06 -28.16
C ARG A 374 5.30 -3.41 -27.44
N PHE A 375 6.39 -4.19 -27.54
CA PHE A 375 6.52 -5.50 -26.90
C PHE A 375 6.63 -5.41 -25.37
N TYR A 376 7.34 -4.41 -24.84
CA TYR A 376 7.49 -4.22 -23.39
C TYR A 376 6.32 -3.49 -22.74
N ARG A 377 5.35 -2.99 -23.52
CA ARG A 377 4.28 -2.11 -23.04
C ARG A 377 3.39 -2.74 -21.96
N ASN A 378 3.24 -4.06 -22.02
CA ASN A 378 2.41 -4.86 -21.13
C ASN A 378 3.16 -6.08 -20.57
N ALA A 379 4.48 -5.99 -20.40
CA ALA A 379 5.31 -7.11 -19.93
C ALA A 379 5.19 -7.39 -18.42
N TYR A 380 4.92 -6.36 -17.61
CA TYR A 380 4.95 -6.45 -16.15
C TYR A 380 3.55 -6.35 -15.52
N ALA A 381 3.26 -7.22 -14.57
CA ALA A 381 2.03 -7.17 -13.76
C ALA A 381 2.03 -5.94 -12.83
N CYS A 382 0.85 -5.44 -12.44
CA CYS A 382 0.75 -4.35 -11.48
C CYS A 382 1.29 -4.78 -10.11
N ALA A 383 2.18 -3.98 -9.52
CA ALA A 383 2.82 -4.31 -8.24
C ALA A 383 1.84 -4.47 -7.07
N LEU A 384 0.73 -3.72 -7.09
CA LEU A 384 -0.25 -3.69 -5.99
C LEU A 384 -1.39 -4.69 -6.10
N CYS A 385 -1.85 -5.05 -7.30
CA CYS A 385 -2.98 -5.98 -7.48
C CYS A 385 -2.70 -7.20 -8.37
N GLY A 386 -1.48 -7.34 -8.92
CA GLY A 386 -1.13 -8.46 -9.79
C GLY A 386 -1.74 -8.44 -11.20
N GLU A 387 -2.60 -7.46 -11.50
CA GLU A 387 -3.24 -7.28 -12.81
C GLU A 387 -2.21 -7.34 -13.95
N SER A 388 -2.36 -8.31 -14.84
CA SER A 388 -1.40 -8.70 -15.89
C SER A 388 -1.98 -8.70 -17.32
N ARG A 389 -3.27 -8.36 -17.51
CA ARG A 389 -3.93 -8.31 -18.82
C ARG A 389 -3.20 -7.39 -19.80
N ARG A 390 -3.02 -7.84 -21.05
CA ARG A 390 -2.18 -7.17 -22.07
C ARG A 390 -2.95 -6.29 -23.06
N THR A 391 -4.20 -5.93 -22.77
CA THR A 391 -5.00 -4.99 -23.56
C THR A 391 -4.58 -3.54 -23.30
N GLU A 392 -4.80 -2.64 -24.27
CA GLU A 392 -4.35 -1.23 -24.16
C GLU A 392 -5.00 -0.48 -23.00
N ALA A 393 -6.28 -0.74 -22.71
CA ALA A 393 -7.00 -0.19 -21.57
C ALA A 393 -6.38 -0.56 -20.20
N HIS A 394 -5.56 -1.61 -20.13
CA HIS A 394 -4.87 -2.05 -18.92
C HIS A 394 -3.36 -1.74 -18.94
N ALA A 395 -2.88 -0.98 -19.92
CA ALA A 395 -1.44 -0.65 -20.04
C ALA A 395 -0.91 0.10 -18.80
N ARG A 396 0.26 -0.30 -18.31
CA ARG A 396 0.87 0.30 -17.11
C ARG A 396 1.65 1.55 -17.51
N ARG A 397 0.91 2.66 -17.66
CA ARG A 397 1.41 3.98 -18.05
C ARG A 397 2.13 4.72 -16.91
N HIS A 398 2.17 4.14 -15.72
CA HIS A 398 2.73 4.75 -14.52
C HIS A 398 3.53 3.73 -13.71
N ARG A 399 4.55 4.20 -13.00
CA ARG A 399 5.35 3.42 -12.05
C ARG A 399 5.70 4.28 -10.85
N PHE A 400 5.90 3.67 -9.69
CA PHE A 400 6.33 4.39 -8.49
C PHE A 400 7.69 3.91 -7.99
N ARG A 401 8.39 4.79 -7.26
CA ARG A 401 9.64 4.51 -6.53
C ARG A 401 9.57 5.13 -5.14
N THR A 402 10.32 4.57 -4.19
CA THR A 402 10.27 4.97 -2.76
C THR A 402 11.25 6.08 -2.38
N SER A 403 12.14 6.45 -3.30
CA SER A 403 13.19 7.47 -3.15
C SER A 403 13.44 8.17 -4.49
N GLU A 404 14.11 9.32 -4.44
CA GLU A 404 14.55 10.10 -5.61
C GLU A 404 15.74 9.50 -6.34
N ASP A 405 16.44 8.53 -5.73
CA ASP A 405 17.60 7.87 -6.31
C ASP A 405 17.29 7.28 -7.70
N GLU A 406 18.18 7.52 -8.67
CA GLU A 406 17.98 7.02 -10.04
C GLU A 406 17.97 5.48 -10.10
N ASN A 407 18.69 4.83 -9.18
CA ASN A 407 18.75 3.38 -9.01
C ASN A 407 17.61 2.82 -8.15
N ALA A 408 16.68 3.65 -7.65
CA ALA A 408 15.55 3.16 -6.86
C ALA A 408 14.67 2.18 -7.67
N GLN A 409 14.28 1.08 -7.01
CA GLN A 409 13.41 0.06 -7.60
C GLN A 409 12.08 0.67 -8.04
N ARG A 410 11.69 0.40 -9.28
CA ARG A 410 10.47 0.93 -9.90
C ARG A 410 9.38 -0.12 -9.97
N TYR A 411 8.20 0.23 -9.51
CA TYR A 411 7.05 -0.66 -9.36
C TYR A 411 5.90 -0.21 -10.29
N PRO A 412 5.51 -1.00 -11.30
CA PRO A 412 4.48 -0.61 -12.27
C PRO A 412 3.06 -0.62 -11.67
N LEU A 413 2.24 0.34 -12.10
CA LEU A 413 0.86 0.51 -11.66
C LEU A 413 -0.13 0.40 -12.83
N CYS A 414 -1.26 -0.28 -12.60
CA CYS A 414 -2.46 -0.08 -13.41
C CYS A 414 -3.22 1.17 -12.93
N GLU A 415 -4.10 1.72 -13.76
CA GLU A 415 -4.81 2.97 -13.49
C GLU A 415 -5.64 2.93 -12.19
N PHE A 416 -6.25 1.79 -11.88
CA PHE A 416 -6.96 1.57 -10.61
C PHE A 416 -6.04 1.71 -9.38
N CYS A 417 -4.88 1.04 -9.40
CA CYS A 417 -3.93 1.11 -8.29
C CYS A 417 -3.20 2.46 -8.22
N LEU A 418 -3.07 3.15 -9.35
CA LEU A 418 -2.62 4.53 -9.41
C LEU A 418 -3.58 5.50 -8.72
N GLY A 419 -4.89 5.35 -8.94
CA GLY A 419 -5.92 6.11 -8.23
C GLY A 419 -5.80 5.95 -6.71
N ARG A 420 -5.64 4.70 -6.24
CA ARG A 420 -5.43 4.36 -4.82
C ARG A 420 -4.19 5.06 -4.23
N VAL A 421 -3.04 4.95 -4.90
CA VAL A 421 -1.78 5.59 -4.45
C VAL A 421 -1.90 7.11 -4.43
N ARG A 422 -2.50 7.73 -5.47
CA ARG A 422 -2.71 9.17 -5.53
C ARG A 422 -3.66 9.66 -4.43
N ALA A 423 -4.81 9.02 -4.23
CA ALA A 423 -5.77 9.40 -3.19
C ALA A 423 -5.16 9.35 -1.78
N THR A 424 -4.36 8.33 -1.48
CA THR A 424 -3.59 8.25 -0.22
C THR A 424 -2.52 9.34 -0.14
N GLY A 425 -1.79 9.61 -1.22
CA GLY A 425 -0.80 10.68 -1.29
C GLY A 425 -1.40 12.07 -1.04
N ASP A 426 -2.54 12.37 -1.66
CA ASP A 426 -3.29 13.63 -1.50
C ASP A 426 -3.71 13.82 -0.03
N PHE A 427 -4.32 12.79 0.59
CA PHE A 427 -4.74 12.84 1.98
C PHE A 427 -3.58 13.03 2.96
N LEU A 428 -2.49 12.28 2.78
CA LEU A 428 -1.29 12.41 3.63
C LEU A 428 -0.50 13.70 3.34
N GLY A 429 -0.64 14.28 2.15
CA GLY A 429 -0.21 15.64 1.84
C GLY A 429 -0.99 16.68 2.64
N PHE A 430 -2.32 16.59 2.59
CA PHE A 430 -3.21 17.46 3.38
C PHE A 430 -2.92 17.40 4.88
N LEU A 431 -2.78 16.20 5.47
CA LEU A 431 -2.45 16.09 6.90
C LEU A 431 -1.08 16.68 7.27
N ARG A 432 -0.10 16.67 6.34
CA ARG A 432 1.17 17.38 6.54
C ARG A 432 0.98 18.89 6.48
N MET A 433 0.25 19.42 5.49
CA MET A 433 -0.08 20.86 5.42
C MET A 433 -0.84 21.36 6.65
N VAL A 434 -1.74 20.54 7.21
CA VAL A 434 -2.44 20.81 8.47
C VAL A 434 -1.46 20.82 9.65
N ARG A 435 -0.60 19.79 9.79
CA ARG A 435 0.44 19.74 10.84
C ARG A 435 1.35 20.97 10.77
N ASP A 436 1.81 21.33 9.59
CA ASP A 436 2.78 22.41 9.36
C ASP A 436 2.17 23.81 9.49
N GLY A 437 0.88 23.93 9.82
CA GLY A 437 0.21 25.21 10.02
C GLY A 437 -0.04 26.00 8.72
N LEU A 438 0.13 25.39 7.55
CA LEU A 438 -0.22 26.01 6.27
C LEU A 438 -1.74 26.19 6.15
N TRP A 439 -2.52 25.27 6.72
CA TRP A 439 -3.98 25.41 6.80
C TRP A 439 -4.38 26.39 7.90
N ARG A 440 -4.75 27.61 7.51
CA ARG A 440 -5.14 28.68 8.44
C ARG A 440 -6.58 28.51 8.92
N ALA A 441 -6.79 27.84 10.04
CA ALA A 441 -8.08 27.91 10.76
C ALA A 441 -8.01 28.89 11.93
N SER A 442 -8.66 30.03 11.76
CA SER A 442 -8.75 31.10 12.75
C SER A 442 -10.01 30.99 13.59
N THR A 443 -11.14 30.62 12.96
CA THR A 443 -12.48 30.49 13.56
C THR A 443 -12.96 29.03 13.63
N GLU A 444 -14.15 28.80 14.21
CA GLU A 444 -14.76 27.46 14.26
C GLU A 444 -15.27 27.00 12.88
N GLU A 445 -15.71 27.95 12.04
CA GLU A 445 -16.11 27.72 10.65
C GLU A 445 -14.91 27.24 9.81
N ASP A 446 -13.72 27.82 10.02
CA ASP A 446 -12.51 27.36 9.33
C ASP A 446 -12.10 25.94 9.73
N ILE A 447 -12.41 25.50 10.96
CA ILE A 447 -12.20 24.11 11.42
C ILE A 447 -13.20 23.18 10.74
N LYS A 448 -14.45 23.62 10.54
CA LYS A 448 -15.48 22.85 9.82
C LYS A 448 -15.14 22.68 8.34
N THR A 449 -14.68 23.73 7.66
CA THR A 449 -14.22 23.62 6.25
C THR A 449 -12.97 22.75 6.12
N ALA A 450 -12.03 22.82 7.07
CA ALA A 450 -10.90 21.90 7.15
C ALA A 450 -11.35 20.43 7.34
N TRP A 451 -12.40 20.22 8.13
CA TRP A 451 -12.99 18.90 8.38
C TRP A 451 -13.70 18.36 7.15
N GLU A 452 -14.47 19.19 6.45
CA GLU A 452 -15.10 18.85 5.17
C GLU A 452 -14.06 18.41 4.13
N GLU A 453 -12.95 19.15 3.98
CA GLU A 453 -11.85 18.77 3.09
C GLU A 453 -11.16 17.46 3.52
N SER A 454 -10.94 17.27 4.82
CA SER A 454 -10.44 16.01 5.38
C SER A 454 -11.34 14.83 5.00
N VAL A 455 -12.66 15.00 5.13
CA VAL A 455 -13.64 13.96 4.79
C VAL A 455 -13.70 13.73 3.28
N ARG A 456 -13.66 14.80 2.47
CA ARG A 456 -13.62 14.70 1.00
C ARG A 456 -12.43 13.87 0.53
N LEU A 457 -11.27 14.00 1.17
CA LEU A 457 -10.09 13.20 0.84
C LEU A 457 -10.18 11.75 1.36
N ARG A 458 -10.81 11.50 2.51
CA ARG A 458 -11.13 10.13 2.98
C ARG A 458 -12.14 9.44 2.04
N GLU A 459 -13.16 10.15 1.58
CA GLU A 459 -14.12 9.66 0.61
C GLU A 459 -13.45 9.31 -0.73
N LYS A 460 -12.48 10.12 -1.18
CA LYS A 460 -11.65 9.81 -2.35
C LYS A 460 -10.93 8.47 -2.22
N MET A 461 -10.34 8.21 -1.05
CA MET A 461 -9.66 6.95 -0.75
C MET A 461 -10.65 5.76 -0.74
N PHE A 462 -11.85 5.94 -0.19
CA PHE A 462 -12.91 4.93 -0.20
C PHE A 462 -13.34 4.54 -1.63
N TRP A 463 -13.68 5.50 -2.48
CA TRP A 463 -14.07 5.21 -3.86
C TRP A 463 -12.91 4.65 -4.69
N SER A 464 -11.69 5.16 -4.48
CA SER A 464 -10.47 4.60 -5.09
C SER A 464 -10.21 3.16 -4.66
N ARG A 465 -10.58 2.75 -3.44
CA ARG A 465 -10.50 1.36 -2.96
C ARG A 465 -11.53 0.46 -3.65
N LEU A 466 -12.76 0.95 -3.87
CA LEU A 466 -13.82 0.19 -4.55
C LEU A 466 -13.63 0.10 -6.07
N GLY A 467 -12.96 1.06 -6.68
CA GLY A 467 -12.80 1.13 -8.14
C GLY A 467 -14.06 1.61 -8.87
N GLY A 468 -14.85 2.44 -8.20
CA GLY A 468 -16.08 3.03 -8.73
C GLY A 468 -16.24 4.49 -8.32
N GLY A 469 -17.40 5.03 -8.60
CA GLY A 469 -17.81 6.40 -8.28
C GLY A 469 -19.28 6.58 -8.64
N VAL A 470 -19.77 7.81 -8.56
CA VAL A 470 -21.11 8.20 -8.99
C VAL A 470 -21.03 9.05 -10.24
N VAL A 471 -22.13 9.05 -11.00
CA VAL A 471 -22.42 10.02 -12.06
C VAL A 471 -23.74 10.71 -11.72
N PRO A 472 -23.96 11.97 -12.11
CA PRO A 472 -25.24 12.64 -11.90
C PRO A 472 -26.39 11.85 -12.54
N ALA A 473 -27.47 11.64 -11.80
CA ALA A 473 -28.73 11.18 -12.40
C ALA A 473 -29.33 12.34 -13.21
N ILE A 474 -29.70 12.05 -14.47
CA ILE A 474 -30.33 12.99 -15.41
C ILE A 474 -31.81 13.17 -15.06
#